data_AF-F1Z2L0-F1
#
_entry.id   AF-F1Z2L0-F1
#
_cell.length_a   1.000
_cell.length_b   1.000
_cell.length_c   1.000
_cell.angle_alpha   90.00
_cell.angle_beta   90.00
_cell.angle_gamma   90.00
#
_symmetry.space_group_name_H-M   'P 1'
#
loop_
_entity.id
_entity.type
_entity.pdbx_description
1 polymer ?
#
loop_
_entity_poly.entity_id
_entity_poly.type
_entity_poly.pdbx_seq_one_letter_code
_entity_poly.pdbx_strand_id
1 'polypeptide(L)'
;MNFYWHLFDFPLPMNFLQLYFTVLIYQFLGLLVITSMTSLISYYTKSSFTTLSLSLGLFFLPQLMLQVFKEGIINKLLTFCPIANNDIELTLLKLSNSEGFIFSNFYLNYGAIIIVMIMMVIIFNFIIIKKQNVKTTY
;
A
#
# COMPACT_ATOMS: atom_id res chain seq x y z
N MET A 1 -13.43 -10.53 -25.15
CA MET A 1 -12.98 -9.23 -24.60
C MET A 1 -12.37 -9.52 -23.24
N ASN A 2 -11.06 -9.36 -23.08
CA ASN A 2 -10.33 -9.92 -21.94
C ASN A 2 -10.40 -8.96 -20.74
N PHE A 3 -11.35 -9.20 -19.83
CA PHE A 3 -11.51 -8.50 -18.55
C PHE A 3 -10.56 -9.13 -17.52
N TYR A 4 -9.30 -8.70 -17.51
CA TYR A 4 -8.21 -9.29 -16.71
C TYR A 4 -8.38 -9.21 -15.18
N TRP A 5 -9.43 -8.55 -14.67
CA TRP A 5 -9.55 -8.18 -13.25
C TRP A 5 -10.83 -8.69 -12.57
N HIS A 6 -11.67 -9.48 -13.24
CA HIS A 6 -12.93 -10.06 -12.69
C HIS A 6 -13.83 -9.12 -11.84
N LEU A 7 -13.72 -7.80 -12.04
CA LEU A 7 -14.36 -6.74 -11.25
C LEU A 7 -15.90 -6.68 -11.34
N PHE A 8 -16.52 -7.57 -12.13
CA PHE A 8 -17.98 -7.59 -12.35
C PHE A 8 -18.74 -8.21 -11.18
N ASP A 9 -18.10 -9.10 -10.43
CA ASP A 9 -18.70 -9.79 -9.28
C ASP A 9 -18.48 -9.04 -7.96
N PHE A 10 -18.09 -7.75 -8.04
CA PHE A 10 -17.82 -6.97 -6.85
C PHE A 10 -19.08 -6.80 -6.00
N PRO A 11 -19.09 -7.22 -4.72
CA PRO A 11 -20.31 -7.37 -3.91
C PRO A 11 -20.94 -6.04 -3.44
N LEU A 12 -20.52 -4.90 -4.00
CA LEU A 12 -21.04 -3.57 -3.69
C LEU A 12 -21.71 -2.96 -4.93
N PRO A 13 -22.83 -2.24 -4.76
CA PRO A 13 -23.53 -1.58 -5.85
C PRO A 13 -22.77 -0.32 -6.29
N MET A 14 -21.60 -0.50 -6.90
CA MET A 14 -20.79 0.57 -7.48
C MET A 14 -20.97 0.61 -8.99
N ASN A 15 -21.02 1.81 -9.55
CA ASN A 15 -20.93 1.99 -11.00
C ASN A 15 -19.52 1.62 -11.49
N PHE A 16 -19.38 1.06 -12.69
CA PHE A 16 -18.08 0.72 -13.30
C PHE A 16 -17.11 1.90 -13.33
N LEU A 17 -17.61 3.11 -13.60
CA LEU A 17 -16.80 4.32 -13.59
C LEU A 17 -16.23 4.60 -12.19
N GLN A 18 -17.06 4.45 -11.15
CA GLN A 18 -16.67 4.67 -9.76
C GLN A 18 -15.66 3.61 -9.29
N LEU A 19 -15.86 2.35 -9.68
CA LEU A 19 -14.93 1.27 -9.39
C LEU A 19 -13.57 1.52 -10.04
N TYR A 20 -13.56 1.97 -11.30
CA TYR A 20 -12.32 2.32 -12.01
C TYR A 20 -11.54 3.44 -11.31
N PHE A 21 -12.21 4.53 -10.92
CA PHE A 21 -11.56 5.60 -10.16
C PHE A 21 -11.02 5.11 -8.82
N THR A 22 -11.73 4.23 -8.13
CA THR A 22 -11.30 3.64 -6.86
C THR A 22 -9.99 2.86 -7.04
N VAL A 23 -9.94 1.96 -8.04
CA VAL A 23 -8.72 1.21 -8.38
C VAL A 23 -7.56 2.14 -8.74
N LEU A 24 -7.81 3.16 -9.56
CA LEU A 24 -6.78 4.08 -10.03
C LEU A 24 -6.18 4.90 -8.87
N ILE A 25 -7.03 5.45 -8.00
CA ILE A 25 -6.60 6.20 -6.82
C ILE A 25 -5.75 5.32 -5.90
N TYR A 26 -6.20 4.09 -5.63
CA TYR A 26 -5.48 3.13 -4.81
C TYR A 26 -4.09 2.83 -5.40
N GLN A 27 -4.03 2.50 -6.70
CA GLN A 27 -2.78 2.17 -7.37
C GLN A 27 -1.80 3.35 -7.39
N PHE A 28 -2.30 4.55 -7.67
CA PHE A 28 -1.50 5.77 -7.71
C PHE A 28 -0.85 6.07 -6.35
N LEU A 29 -1.63 5.97 -5.27
CA LEU A 29 -1.11 6.14 -3.91
C LEU A 29 -0.13 5.04 -3.52
N GLY A 30 -0.36 3.80 -3.97
CA GLY A 30 0.58 2.70 -3.78
C GLY A 30 1.96 3.00 -4.37
N LEU A 31 1.98 3.53 -5.60
CA LEU A 31 3.23 3.96 -6.25
C LEU A 31 3.92 5.10 -5.49
N LEU A 32 3.17 6.07 -4.94
CA LEU A 32 3.74 7.14 -4.12
C LEU A 32 4.39 6.60 -2.83
N VAL A 33 3.79 5.59 -2.19
CA VAL A 33 4.38 4.94 -1.01
C VAL A 33 5.66 4.21 -1.38
N ILE A 34 5.66 3.43 -2.46
CA ILE A 34 6.85 2.68 -2.92
C ILE A 34 8.00 3.61 -3.28
N THR A 35 7.71 4.70 -4.00
CA THR A 35 8.73 5.68 -4.42
C THR A 35 9.31 6.45 -3.23
N SER A 36 8.46 6.90 -2.29
CA SER A 36 8.93 7.58 -1.07
C SER A 36 9.76 6.66 -0.17
N MET A 37 9.35 5.39 -0.03
CA MET A 37 10.10 4.38 0.71
C MET A 37 11.46 4.05 0.05
N THR A 38 11.47 3.87 -1.26
CA THR A 38 12.72 3.62 -2.01
C THR A 38 13.67 4.82 -1.92
N SER A 39 13.12 6.04 -1.98
CA SER A 39 13.88 7.28 -1.78
C SER A 39 14.46 7.37 -0.37
N LEU A 40 13.69 6.96 0.65
CA LEU A 40 14.16 6.87 2.03
C LEU A 40 15.33 5.89 2.13
N ILE A 41 15.18 4.67 1.62
CA ILE A 41 16.25 3.65 1.62
C ILE A 41 17.49 4.22 0.93
N SER A 42 17.34 4.74 -0.29
CA SER A 42 18.40 5.37 -1.08
C SER A 42 19.15 6.47 -0.34
N TYR A 43 18.44 7.25 0.47
CA TYR A 43 19.06 8.28 1.29
C TYR A 43 20.00 7.70 2.36
N TYR A 44 19.69 6.52 2.90
CA TYR A 44 20.53 5.84 3.89
C TYR A 44 21.61 4.95 3.25
N THR A 45 21.37 4.42 2.06
CA THR A 45 22.28 3.52 1.34
C THR A 45 23.15 4.29 0.36
N LYS A 46 24.47 4.22 0.52
CA LYS A 46 25.43 4.94 -0.35
C LYS A 46 25.66 4.29 -1.72
N SER A 47 24.99 3.17 -2.02
CA SER A 47 25.16 2.39 -3.24
C SER A 47 23.82 2.02 -3.85
N SER A 48 23.65 2.26 -5.16
CA SER A 48 22.43 1.95 -5.91
C SER A 48 22.05 0.46 -5.87
N PHE A 49 23.05 -0.43 -5.83
CA PHE A 49 22.80 -1.87 -5.74
C PHE A 49 22.20 -2.25 -4.39
N THR A 50 22.77 -1.74 -3.29
CA THR A 50 22.24 -1.96 -1.94
C THR A 50 20.84 -1.37 -1.77
N THR A 51 20.60 -0.18 -2.34
CA THR A 51 19.26 0.44 -2.37
C THR A 51 18.24 -0.49 -3.00
N LEU A 52 18.55 -1.04 -4.17
CA LEU A 52 17.65 -1.91 -4.93
C LEU A 52 17.41 -3.23 -4.20
N SER A 53 18.45 -3.88 -3.66
CA SER A 53 18.28 -5.12 -2.89
C SER A 53 17.41 -4.92 -1.66
N LEU A 54 17.59 -3.82 -0.93
CA LEU A 54 16.79 -3.51 0.26
C LEU A 54 15.35 -3.13 -0.09
N SER A 55 15.14 -2.34 -1.15
CA SER A 55 13.78 -1.97 -1.56
C SER A 55 12.99 -3.18 -2.06
N LEU A 56 13.62 -4.09 -2.81
CA LEU A 56 13.00 -5.36 -3.21
C LEU A 56 12.69 -6.24 -2.00
N GLY A 57 13.63 -6.37 -1.06
CA GLY A 57 13.40 -7.12 0.18
C GLY A 57 12.20 -6.59 0.96
N LEU A 58 12.12 -5.27 1.14
CA LEU A 58 11.01 -4.60 1.82
C LEU A 58 9.69 -4.67 1.02
N PHE A 59 9.76 -4.77 -0.31
CA PHE A 59 8.58 -4.96 -1.15
C PHE A 59 7.99 -6.37 -1.01
N PHE A 60 8.82 -7.40 -1.05
CA PHE A 60 8.34 -8.79 -0.98
C PHE A 60 8.03 -9.26 0.45
N LEU A 61 8.65 -8.67 1.47
CA LEU A 61 8.49 -9.10 2.86
C LEU A 61 7.01 -9.09 3.32
N PRO A 62 6.23 -8.02 3.15
CA PRO A 62 4.82 -8.01 3.53
C PRO A 62 3.98 -9.04 2.75
N GLN A 63 4.29 -9.23 1.46
CA GLN A 63 3.59 -10.19 0.61
C GLN A 63 3.82 -11.63 1.07
N LEU A 64 5.06 -11.98 1.45
CA LEU A 64 5.38 -13.28 2.04
C LEU A 64 4.71 -13.47 3.40
N MET A 65 4.69 -12.42 4.23
CA MET A 65 4.03 -12.48 5.53
C MET A 65 2.52 -12.72 5.40
N LEU A 66 1.84 -12.16 4.39
CA LEU A 66 0.42 -12.44 4.12
C LEU A 66 0.16 -13.91 3.74
N GLN A 67 1.13 -14.58 3.09
CA GLN A 67 0.99 -15.99 2.73
C GLN A 67 1.16 -16.91 3.96
N VAL A 68 2.01 -16.52 4.91
CA VAL A 68 2.27 -17.25 6.15
C VAL A 68 1.15 -17.01 7.16
N PHE A 69 0.74 -15.75 7.36
CA PHE A 69 -0.30 -15.34 8.30
C PHE A 69 -1.62 -15.15 7.57
N LYS A 70 -2.32 -16.25 7.30
CA LYS A 70 -3.60 -16.23 6.57
C LYS A 70 -4.76 -15.65 7.37
N GLU A 71 -4.69 -15.68 8.71
CA GLU A 71 -5.78 -15.23 9.60
C GLU A 71 -5.23 -14.52 10.85
N GLY A 72 -6.11 -13.83 11.58
CA GLY A 72 -5.80 -13.15 12.83
C GLY A 72 -5.40 -11.67 12.69
N ILE A 73 -5.02 -11.07 13.81
CA ILE A 73 -4.78 -9.61 13.91
C ILE A 73 -3.56 -9.16 13.08
N ILE A 74 -2.58 -10.04 12.91
CA ILE A 74 -1.37 -9.80 12.14
C ILE A 74 -1.71 -9.67 10.64
N ASN A 75 -2.59 -10.53 10.12
CA ASN A 75 -3.09 -10.42 8.75
C ASN A 75 -3.83 -9.09 8.54
N LYS A 76 -4.71 -8.72 9.48
CA LYS A 76 -5.42 -7.44 9.42
C LYS A 76 -4.45 -6.26 9.33
N LEU A 77 -3.40 -6.25 10.17
CA LEU A 77 -2.37 -5.21 10.16
C LEU A 77 -1.56 -5.20 8.86
N LEU A 78 -1.16 -6.37 8.36
CA LEU A 78 -0.45 -6.51 7.08
C LEU A 78 -1.29 -6.03 5.90
N THR A 79 -2.62 -6.20 5.96
CA THR A 79 -3.53 -5.72 4.92
C THR A 79 -3.66 -4.19 4.90
N PHE A 80 -3.26 -3.48 5.96
CA PHE A 80 -3.08 -2.02 5.91
C PHE A 80 -1.76 -1.60 5.27
N CYS A 81 -0.81 -2.52 5.12
CA CYS A 81 0.43 -2.23 4.41
C CYS A 81 0.14 -2.24 2.90
N PRO A 82 0.20 -1.08 2.23
CA PRO A 82 -0.19 -0.97 0.82
C PRO A 82 0.69 -1.83 -0.10
N ILE A 83 1.92 -2.11 0.33
CA ILE A 83 2.92 -2.93 -0.38
C ILE A 83 2.56 -4.41 -0.38
N ALA A 84 1.82 -4.89 0.64
CA ALA A 84 1.45 -6.29 0.77
C ALA A 84 0.38 -6.72 -0.25
N ASN A 85 -0.38 -5.75 -0.77
CA ASN A 85 -1.63 -5.93 -1.48
C ASN A 85 -1.47 -5.63 -2.98
N ASN A 86 -0.64 -6.42 -3.66
CA ASN A 86 -0.40 -6.29 -5.10
C ASN A 86 -1.61 -6.71 -5.95
N ASP A 87 -2.46 -7.58 -5.42
CA ASP A 87 -3.72 -7.97 -6.06
C ASP A 87 -4.85 -7.05 -5.59
N ILE A 88 -5.18 -6.06 -6.42
CA ILE A 88 -6.18 -5.04 -6.10
C ILE A 88 -7.57 -5.69 -5.98
N GLU A 89 -7.88 -6.71 -6.78
CA GLU A 89 -9.17 -7.40 -6.75
C GLU A 89 -9.36 -8.09 -5.40
N LEU A 90 -8.40 -8.93 -5.00
CA LEU A 90 -8.42 -9.60 -3.70
C LEU A 90 -8.45 -8.60 -2.53
N THR A 91 -7.77 -7.47 -2.68
CA THR A 91 -7.75 -6.42 -1.65
C THR A 91 -9.10 -5.72 -1.52
N LEU A 92 -9.73 -5.37 -2.63
CA LEU A 92 -11.07 -4.78 -2.65
C LEU A 92 -12.11 -5.77 -2.11
N LEU A 93 -11.99 -7.06 -2.44
CA LEU A 93 -12.86 -8.11 -1.89
C LEU A 93 -12.67 -8.25 -0.37
N LYS A 94 -11.42 -8.27 0.11
CA LYS A 94 -11.12 -8.28 1.55
C LYS A 94 -11.68 -7.05 2.26
N LEU A 95 -11.62 -5.88 1.65
CA LEU A 95 -12.19 -4.63 2.18
C LEU A 95 -13.71 -4.65 2.27
N SER A 96 -14.35 -5.40 1.38
CA SER A 96 -15.81 -5.58 1.36
C SER A 96 -16.29 -6.60 2.39
N ASN A 97 -15.47 -7.61 2.68
CA ASN A 97 -15.77 -8.59 3.71
C ASN A 97 -15.66 -8.01 5.12
N SER A 98 -16.75 -8.10 5.89
CA SER A 98 -16.86 -7.58 7.26
C SER A 98 -15.87 -8.22 8.25
N GLU A 99 -15.41 -9.44 7.98
CA GLU A 99 -14.49 -10.16 8.86
C GLU A 99 -13.01 -9.82 8.60
N GLY A 100 -12.68 -9.37 7.39
CA GLY A 100 -11.31 -9.15 6.93
C GLY A 100 -10.65 -7.88 7.50
N PHE A 101 -11.45 -6.88 7.89
CA PHE A 101 -10.96 -5.57 8.32
C PHE A 101 -11.44 -5.15 9.72
N ILE A 102 -11.03 -3.95 10.15
CA ILE A 102 -11.37 -3.38 11.46
C ILE A 102 -12.79 -2.81 11.45
N PHE A 103 -13.21 -2.18 10.35
CA PHE A 103 -14.56 -1.62 10.21
C PHE A 103 -15.45 -2.55 9.38
N SER A 104 -16.75 -2.55 9.66
CA SER A 104 -17.76 -3.32 8.94
C SER A 104 -18.21 -2.67 7.62
N ASN A 105 -17.65 -1.50 7.27
CA ASN A 105 -18.03 -0.74 6.09
C ASN A 105 -16.84 -0.56 5.13
N PHE A 106 -17.02 -0.95 3.88
CA PHE A 106 -16.03 -0.82 2.82
C PHE A 106 -15.49 0.60 2.68
N TYR A 107 -16.35 1.61 2.66
CA TYR A 107 -15.91 3.00 2.44
C TYR A 107 -15.03 3.52 3.59
N LEU A 108 -15.33 3.09 4.83
CA LEU A 108 -14.51 3.43 5.99
C LEU A 108 -13.15 2.71 5.94
N ASN A 109 -13.12 1.42 5.59
CA ASN A 109 -11.88 0.68 5.46
C ASN A 109 -11.01 1.25 4.32
N TYR A 110 -11.62 1.51 3.16
CA TYR A 110 -10.95 2.10 2.01
C TYR A 110 -10.38 3.47 2.36
N GLY A 111 -11.19 4.36 2.94
CA GLY A 111 -10.73 5.67 3.40
C GLY A 111 -9.59 5.59 4.41
N ALA A 112 -9.66 4.64 5.36
CA ALA A 112 -8.61 4.43 6.36
C ALA A 112 -7.27 4.03 5.71
N ILE A 113 -7.27 3.12 4.74
CA ILE A 113 -6.04 2.75 4.03
C ILE A 113 -5.46 3.95 3.28
N ILE A 114 -6.30 4.71 2.58
CA ILE A 114 -5.88 5.90 1.84
C ILE A 114 -5.20 6.91 2.76
N ILE A 115 -5.78 7.16 3.94
CA ILE A 115 -5.20 8.05 4.96
C ILE A 115 -3.84 7.51 5.44
N VAL A 116 -3.75 6.21 5.73
CA VAL A 116 -2.49 5.57 6.15
C VAL A 116 -1.41 5.70 5.07
N MET A 117 -1.74 5.46 3.80
CA MET A 117 -0.82 5.61 2.67
C MET A 117 -0.30 7.04 2.56
N ILE A 118 -1.18 8.03 2.63
CA ILE A 118 -0.79 9.45 2.58
C ILE A 118 0.10 9.81 3.78
N MET A 119 -0.25 9.35 4.98
CA MET A 119 0.56 9.58 6.18
C MET A 119 1.95 8.97 6.05
N MET A 120 2.08 7.75 5.52
CA MET A 120 3.38 7.12 5.26
C MET A 120 4.22 7.96 4.29
N VAL A 121 3.63 8.41 3.17
CA VAL A 121 4.32 9.27 2.19
C VAL A 121 4.82 10.55 2.85
N ILE A 122 3.98 11.22 3.65
CA ILE A 122 4.37 12.45 4.36
C ILE A 122 5.51 12.17 5.34
N ILE A 123 5.41 11.11 6.15
CA ILE A 123 6.42 10.76 7.16
C ILE A 123 7.76 10.46 6.48
N PHE A 124 7.79 9.63 5.44
CA PHE A 124 9.03 9.28 4.74
C PHE A 124 9.69 10.50 4.12
N ASN A 125 8.93 11.35 3.42
CA ASN A 125 9.46 12.58 2.84
C ASN A 125 9.93 13.57 3.91
N PHE A 126 9.19 13.71 5.01
CA PHE A 126 9.57 14.58 6.12
C PHE A 126 10.90 14.16 6.76
N ILE A 127 11.11 12.86 6.96
CA ILE A 127 12.38 12.31 7.48
C ILE A 127 13.55 12.67 6.54
N ILE A 128 13.34 12.53 5.23
CA ILE A 128 14.35 12.87 4.22
C ILE A 128 14.71 14.37 4.29
N ILE A 129 13.70 15.25 4.24
CA ILE A 129 13.88 16.70 4.25
C ILE A 129 14.58 17.17 5.53
N LYS A 130 14.08 16.74 6.70
CA LYS A 130 14.66 17.12 8.01
C LYS A 130 16.14 16.75 8.07
N LYS A 131 16.51 15.58 7.55
CA LYS A 131 17.88 15.09 7.62
C LYS A 131 18.80 15.71 6.55
N GLN A 132 18.28 16.14 5.41
CA GLN A 132 19.01 16.93 4.42
C GLN A 132 19.40 18.30 4.99
N ASN A 133 18.48 19.00 5.64
CA ASN A 133 18.75 20.31 6.24
C ASN A 133 19.84 20.29 7.34
N VAL A 134 20.01 19.16 8.03
CA VAL A 134 21.08 18.98 9.04
C VAL A 134 22.46 18.80 8.40
N LYS A 135 22.55 18.28 7.17
CA LYS A 135 23.84 18.08 6.48
C LYS A 135 24.39 19.34 5.82
N THR A 136 23.54 20.32 5.51
CA THR A 136 23.93 21.58 4.83
C THR A 136 24.38 22.68 5.79
N THR A 137 24.32 22.45 7.10
CA THR A 137 24.67 23.43 8.16
C THR A 137 26.07 23.21 8.76
N TYR A 138 26.87 22.33 8.18
CA TYR A 138 28.29 22.10 8.50
C TYR A 138 29.14 22.42 7.28
#